data_AF-A0A2U3L2P4-F1
#
_entry.id   AF-A0A2U3L2P4-F1
#
_cell.length_a   1.000
_cell.length_b   1.000
_cell.length_c   1.000
_cell.angle_alpha   90.00
_cell.angle_beta   90.00
_cell.angle_gamma   90.00
#
_symmetry.space_group_name_H-M   'P 1'
#
loop_
_entity.id
_entity.type
_entity.pdbx_description
1 polymer ?
#
loop_
_entity_poly.entity_id
_entity_poly.type
_entity_poly.pdbx_seq_one_letter_code
_entity_poly.pdbx_strand_id
1 'polypeptide(L)'
;MTTPKTMLSDESRKQIEQLAREQQREPGEVLEEAVRRYAAACRLERFADKMGQRARDKGIREEDVPRLVEEVRRENAERDR
;
A
#
# COMPACT_ATOMS: atom_id res chain seq x y z
N MET A 1 -4.69 22.97 19.59
CA MET A 1 -4.24 22.27 18.37
C MET A 1 -2.76 22.00 18.51
N THR A 2 -2.36 20.73 18.69
CA THR A 2 -0.95 20.34 18.83
C THR A 2 -0.30 20.28 17.46
N THR A 3 0.81 20.97 17.25
CA THR A 3 1.55 20.94 15.98
C THR A 3 2.27 19.59 15.84
N PRO A 4 2.34 19.00 14.62
CA PRO A 4 2.96 17.68 14.42
C PRO A 4 4.43 17.62 14.88
N LYS A 5 5.10 18.78 14.91
CA LYS A 5 6.46 18.95 15.42
C LYS A 5 6.61 18.46 16.86
N THR A 6 5.55 18.47 17.68
CA THR A 6 5.56 18.01 19.08
C THR A 6 5.33 16.50 19.24
N MET A 7 4.98 15.76 18.17
CA MET A 7 4.63 14.32 18.24
C MET A 7 5.73 13.37 17.77
N LEU A 8 6.75 13.86 17.05
CA LEU A 8 7.87 13.03 16.58
C LEU A 8 8.94 12.89 17.66
N SER A 9 9.53 11.70 17.78
CA SER A 9 10.72 11.49 18.59
C SER A 9 11.92 12.26 18.03
N ASP A 10 12.92 12.55 18.86
CA ASP A 10 14.17 13.19 18.39
C ASP A 10 14.88 12.35 17.33
N GLU A 11 14.82 11.04 17.46
CA GLU A 11 15.41 10.11 16.49
C GLU A 11 14.71 10.23 15.12
N SER A 12 13.38 10.22 15.12
CA SER A 12 12.61 10.40 13.88
C SER A 12 12.88 11.75 13.22
N ARG A 13 13.03 12.83 14.01
CA ARG A 13 13.40 14.14 13.50
C ARG A 13 14.76 14.12 12.81
N LYS A 14 15.79 13.55 13.46
CA LYS A 14 17.13 13.41 12.87
C LYS A 14 17.12 12.61 11.57
N GLN A 15 16.36 11.52 11.52
CA GLN A 15 16.22 10.69 10.32
C GLN A 15 15.56 11.45 9.17
N ILE A 16 14.50 12.22 9.44
CA ILE A 16 13.84 13.05 8.42
C ILE A 16 14.82 14.11 7.89
N GLU A 17 15.53 14.82 8.78
CA GLU A 17 16.52 15.82 8.39
C GLU A 17 17.70 15.24 7.60
N GLN A 18 18.12 14.01 7.94
CA GLN A 18 19.16 13.30 7.21
C GLN A 18 18.68 12.92 5.80
N LEU A 19 17.50 12.30 5.69
CA LEU A 19 16.90 11.92 4.41
C LEU A 19 16.63 13.15 3.52
N ALA A 20 16.19 14.25 4.11
CA ALA A 20 15.99 15.52 3.42
C ALA A 20 17.29 16.05 2.82
N ARG A 21 18.39 16.05 3.59
CA ARG A 21 19.72 16.43 3.12
C ARG A 21 20.23 15.54 2.00
N GLU A 22 20.10 14.22 2.15
CA GLU A 22 20.52 13.24 1.13
C GLU A 22 19.75 13.38 -0.18
N GLN A 23 18.47 13.71 -0.10
CA GLN A 23 17.59 13.86 -1.26
C GLN A 23 17.54 15.29 -1.80
N GLN A 24 18.23 16.26 -1.18
CA GLN A 24 18.15 17.69 -1.50
C GLN A 24 16.71 18.22 -1.49
N ARG A 25 15.95 17.86 -0.46
CA ARG A 25 14.52 18.20 -0.28
C ARG A 25 14.29 18.87 1.06
N GLU A 26 13.14 19.49 1.22
CA GLU A 26 12.74 20.03 2.51
C GLU A 26 12.28 18.90 3.46
N PRO A 27 12.61 18.96 4.77
CA PRO A 27 12.15 17.97 5.75
C PRO A 27 10.62 17.75 5.77
N GLY A 28 9.85 18.81 5.49
CA GLY A 28 8.39 18.73 5.36
C GLY A 28 7.94 17.85 4.20
N GLU A 29 8.60 17.95 3.04
CA GLU A 29 8.27 17.14 1.86
C GLU A 29 8.59 15.65 2.07
N VAL A 30 9.68 15.36 2.79
CA VAL A 30 10.04 13.99 3.18
C VAL A 30 8.99 13.41 4.12
N LEU A 31 8.55 14.19 5.11
CA LEU A 31 7.51 13.78 6.05
C LEU A 31 6.16 13.54 5.35
N GLU A 32 5.74 14.44 4.46
CA GLU A 32 4.50 14.27 3.69
C GLU A 32 4.53 13.00 2.83
N GLU A 33 5.65 12.75 2.16
CA GLU A 33 5.82 11.55 1.35
C GLU A 33 5.81 10.27 2.21
N ALA A 34 6.45 10.30 3.38
CA ALA A 34 6.44 9.18 4.31
C ALA A 34 5.01 8.85 4.76
N VAL A 35 4.21 9.85 5.11
CA VAL A 35 2.79 9.67 5.49
C VAL A 35 1.98 9.10 4.32
N ARG A 36 2.18 9.63 3.11
CA ARG A 36 1.49 9.16 1.90
C ARG A 36 1.78 7.69 1.62
N ARG A 37 3.05 7.28 1.70
CA ARG A 37 3.48 5.89 1.50
C ARG A 37 2.95 4.97 2.59
N TYR A 38 3.03 5.38 3.84
CA TYR A 38 2.50 4.60 4.96
C TYR A 38 0.99 4.36 4.81
N ALA A 39 0.21 5.41 4.53
CA ALA A 39 -1.22 5.28 4.31
C ALA A 39 -1.55 4.36 3.10
N ALA A 40 -0.77 4.42 2.03
CA ALA A 40 -0.93 3.52 0.89
C ALA A 40 -0.64 2.05 1.26
N ALA A 41 0.43 1.80 2.02
CA ALA A 41 0.78 0.46 2.50
C ALA A 41 -0.33 -0.12 3.38
N CYS A 42 -0.83 0.64 4.35
CA CYS A 42 -1.93 0.19 5.21
C CYS A 42 -3.22 -0.09 4.43
N ARG A 43 -3.51 0.66 3.36
CA ARG A 43 -4.65 0.35 2.47
C ARG A 43 -4.46 -0.98 1.75
N LEU A 44 -3.25 -1.24 1.26
CA LEU A 44 -2.92 -2.47 0.56
C LEU A 44 -3.01 -3.69 1.50
N GLU A 45 -2.47 -3.59 2.71
CA GLU A 45 -2.56 -4.65 3.74
C GLU A 45 -4.02 -4.99 4.05
N ARG A 46 -4.84 -3.99 4.38
CA ARG A 46 -6.27 -4.21 4.66
C ARG A 46 -7.02 -4.81 3.49
N PHE A 47 -6.66 -4.41 2.26
CA PHE A 47 -7.24 -4.99 1.05
C PHE A 47 -6.84 -6.45 0.90
N ALA A 48 -5.55 -6.76 1.06
CA ALA A 48 -5.03 -8.13 0.99
C ALA A 48 -5.70 -9.04 2.03
N ASP A 49 -5.83 -8.57 3.27
CA ASP A 49 -6.50 -9.33 4.34
C ASP A 49 -7.96 -9.63 4.00
N LYS A 50 -8.70 -8.60 3.57
CA LYS A 50 -10.11 -8.74 3.20
C LYS A 50 -10.30 -9.69 2.01
N MET A 51 -9.46 -9.57 0.99
CA MET A 51 -9.53 -10.41 -0.20
C MET A 51 -9.06 -11.83 0.08
N GLY A 52 -8.04 -12.01 0.91
CA GLY A 52 -7.59 -13.31 1.38
C GLY A 52 -8.68 -14.04 2.17
N GLN A 53 -9.39 -13.33 3.06
CA GLN A 53 -10.53 -13.91 3.75
C GLN A 53 -11.64 -14.32 2.79
N ARG A 54 -12.01 -13.43 1.85
CA ARG A 54 -13.03 -13.73 0.84
C ARG A 54 -12.64 -14.92 -0.06
N ALA A 55 -11.36 -15.08 -0.39
CA ALA A 55 -10.87 -16.23 -1.15
C ALA A 55 -11.03 -17.52 -0.34
N ARG A 56 -10.63 -17.51 0.94
CA ARG A 56 -10.82 -18.63 1.88
C ARG A 56 -12.29 -19.02 2.02
N ASP A 57 -13.19 -18.05 2.21
CA ASP A 57 -14.63 -18.28 2.33
C ASP A 57 -15.22 -18.93 1.05
N LYS A 58 -14.60 -18.69 -0.10
CA LYS A 58 -14.96 -19.29 -1.40
C LYS A 58 -14.22 -20.59 -1.71
N GLY A 59 -13.35 -21.05 -0.80
CA GLY A 59 -12.51 -22.24 -1.02
C GLY A 59 -11.46 -22.07 -2.12
N ILE A 60 -11.16 -20.83 -2.53
CA ILE A 60 -10.18 -20.53 -3.58
C ILE A 60 -8.77 -20.65 -3.00
N ARG A 61 -7.91 -21.38 -3.70
CA ARG A 61 -6.50 -21.56 -3.34
C ARG A 61 -5.57 -20.88 -4.35
N GLU A 62 -4.30 -20.80 -4.00
CA GLU A 62 -3.28 -20.22 -4.90
C GLU A 62 -3.15 -21.06 -6.17
N GLU A 63 -3.29 -22.38 -6.06
CA GLU A 63 -3.27 -23.30 -7.20
C GLU A 63 -4.40 -23.04 -8.22
N ASP A 64 -5.49 -22.40 -7.81
CA ASP A 64 -6.63 -22.07 -8.68
C ASP A 64 -6.36 -20.86 -9.59
N VAL A 65 -5.33 -20.05 -9.30
CA VAL A 65 -5.07 -18.79 -10.01
C VAL A 65 -4.95 -18.99 -11.53
N PRO A 66 -4.19 -19.96 -12.07
CA PRO A 66 -4.11 -20.17 -13.51
C PRO A 66 -5.48 -20.45 -14.15
N ARG A 67 -6.31 -21.29 -13.51
CA ARG A 67 -7.65 -21.61 -14.01
C ARG A 67 -8.56 -20.38 -14.01
N LEU A 68 -8.57 -19.62 -12.92
CA LEU A 68 -9.38 -18.40 -12.78
C LEU A 68 -8.99 -17.33 -13.81
N VAL A 69 -7.70 -17.19 -14.12
CA VAL A 69 -7.23 -16.26 -15.15
C VAL A 69 -7.76 -16.66 -16.53
N GLU A 70 -7.68 -17.95 -16.88
CA GLU A 70 -8.20 -18.45 -18.16
C GLU A 70 -9.72 -18.30 -18.27
N GLU A 71 -10.47 -18.52 -17.19
CA GLU A 71 -11.91 -18.27 -17.13
C GLU A 71 -12.26 -16.81 -17.46
N VAL A 72 -11.61 -15.85 -16.80
CA VAL A 72 -11.85 -14.41 -17.04
C VAL A 72 -11.42 -13.99 -18.46
N ARG A 73 -10.30 -14.53 -18.98
CA ARG A 73 -9.86 -14.25 -20.35
C ARG A 73 -10.89 -14.71 -21.38
N ARG A 74 -11.44 -15.91 -21.20
CA ARG A 74 -12.50 -16.44 -22.07
C ARG A 74 -13.76 -15.57 -21.99
N GLU A 75 -14.21 -15.23 -20.78
CA GLU A 75 -15.39 -14.37 -20.58
C GLU A 75 -15.23 -12.99 -21.26
N ASN A 76 -14.05 -12.36 -21.17
CA ASN A 76 -13.81 -11.09 -21.84
C ASN A 76 -13.83 -11.21 -23.38
N ALA A 77 -13.23 -12.27 -23.94
CA ALA A 77 -13.24 -12.53 -25.38
C ALA A 77 -14.63 -12.92 -25.93
N GLU A 78 -15.55 -13.35 -25.07
CA GLU A 78 -16.96 -13.60 -25.39
C GLU A 78 -17.80 -12.32 -25.30
N ARG A 79 -17.45 -11.36 -24.42
CA ARG A 79 -18.15 -10.07 -24.29
C ARG A 79 -17.83 -9.07 -25.40
N ASP A 80 -16.66 -9.20 -26.03
CA ASP A 80 -16.21 -8.34 -27.13
C ASP A 80 -16.69 -8.84 -28.51
N ARG A 81 -17.47 -9.93 -28.56
CA ARG A 81 -18.12 -10.49 -29.76
C ARG A 81 -19.60 -10.16 -29.82
#